data_AF-A0A2V5GY97-F1
#
_entry.id   AF-A0A2V5GY97-F1
#
_cell.length_a   1.000
_cell.length_b   1.000
_cell.length_c   1.000
_cell.angle_alpha   90.00
_cell.angle_beta   90.00
_cell.angle_gamma   90.00
#
_symmetry.space_group_name_H-M   'P 1'
#
loop_
_entity.id
_entity.type
_entity.pdbx_description
1 polymer ?
#
loop_
_entity_poly.entity_id
_entity_poly.type
_entity_poly.pdbx_seq_one_letter_code
_entity_poly.pdbx_strand_id
1 'polypeptide(L)'
;ILNSNHGGRQLDGVPATLDALHECAPVAKNRIKIAVDGGIRRGSDIFKALTLGADFCLAGRPPLWGLAYNGADGVDLSVKVLLREFQTCMALCG
;
A
#
# COMPACT_ATOMS: atom_id res chain seq x y z
N ILE A 1 10.05 -5.12 8.31
CA ILE A 1 9.04 -6.21 8.20
C ILE A 1 8.03 -5.83 7.14
N LEU A 2 7.43 -6.80 6.44
CA LEU A 2 6.32 -6.57 5.53
C LEU A 2 5.06 -7.21 6.13
N ASN A 3 4.05 -6.41 6.44
CA ASN A 3 2.72 -6.86 6.81
C ASN A 3 1.92 -7.17 5.53
N SER A 4 1.68 -8.45 5.26
CA SER A 4 1.10 -8.93 4.01
C SER A 4 0.33 -10.24 4.22
N ASN A 5 -0.82 -10.37 3.55
CA ASN A 5 -1.51 -11.64 3.34
C ASN A 5 -1.34 -12.17 1.90
N HIS A 6 -0.29 -11.71 1.23
CA HIS A 6 0.04 -12.02 -0.16
C HIS A 6 -1.06 -11.61 -1.15
N GLY A 7 -1.80 -10.54 -0.82
CA GLY A 7 -2.94 -10.07 -1.59
C GLY A 7 -4.09 -11.07 -1.66
N GLY A 8 -4.34 -11.80 -0.57
CA GLY A 8 -5.41 -12.78 -0.42
C GLY A 8 -5.22 -14.04 -1.25
N ARG A 9 -3.97 -14.47 -1.47
CA ARG A 9 -3.63 -15.59 -2.38
C ARG A 9 -3.03 -16.80 -1.67
N GLN A 10 -2.79 -16.71 -0.36
CA GLN A 10 -2.19 -17.78 0.42
C GLN A 10 -3.25 -18.38 1.35
N LEU A 11 -3.26 -18.00 2.63
CA LEU A 11 -4.31 -18.44 3.54
C LEU A 11 -5.51 -17.49 3.45
N ASP A 12 -6.63 -18.01 2.97
CA ASP A 12 -7.91 -17.28 2.95
C ASP A 12 -8.54 -17.21 4.34
N GLY A 13 -9.38 -16.20 4.58
CA GLY A 13 -10.04 -15.95 5.86
C GLY A 13 -9.15 -15.31 6.94
N VAL A 14 -7.88 -15.02 6.64
CA VAL A 14 -7.03 -14.18 7.50
C VAL A 14 -7.47 -12.71 7.45
N PRO A 15 -7.14 -11.89 8.46
CA PRO A 15 -7.48 -10.47 8.45
C PRO A 15 -6.99 -9.74 7.19
N ALA A 16 -7.67 -8.65 6.84
CA ALA A 16 -7.14 -7.73 5.85
C ALA A 16 -5.81 -7.13 6.35
N THR A 17 -4.89 -6.89 5.43
CA THR A 17 -3.55 -6.38 5.80
C THR A 17 -3.61 -5.04 6.52
N LEU A 18 -4.55 -4.16 6.15
CA LEU A 18 -4.72 -2.88 6.83
C LEU A 18 -5.23 -3.04 8.27
N ASP A 19 -6.09 -4.02 8.54
CA ASP A 19 -6.57 -4.30 9.89
C ASP A 19 -5.44 -4.87 10.76
N ALA A 20 -4.67 -5.83 10.21
CA ALA A 20 -3.48 -6.36 10.90
C ALA A 20 -2.39 -5.30 11.16
N LEU A 21 -2.31 -4.26 10.31
CA LEU A 21 -1.36 -3.16 10.48
C LEU A 21 -1.62 -2.40 11.78
N HIS A 22 -2.89 -2.22 12.16
CA HIS A 22 -3.30 -1.51 13.36
C HIS A 22 -2.70 -2.14 14.64
N GLU A 23 -2.53 -3.46 14.67
CA GLU A 23 -1.91 -4.19 15.78
C GLU A 23 -0.38 -4.23 15.66
N CYS A 24 0.13 -4.41 14.45
CA CYS A 24 1.57 -4.63 14.21
C CYS A 24 2.40 -3.34 14.29
N ALA A 25 1.87 -2.21 13.81
CA ALA A 25 2.62 -0.95 13.74
C ALA A 25 3.03 -0.39 15.12
N PRO A 26 2.17 -0.40 16.17
CA PRO A 26 2.57 0.01 17.52
C PRO A 26 3.75 -0.81 18.08
N VAL A 27 3.81 -2.10 17.77
CA VAL A 27 4.88 -3.00 18.23
C VAL A 27 6.20 -2.71 17.52
N ALA A 28 6.15 -2.37 16.22
CA ALA A 28 7.33 -2.05 15.41
C ALA A 28 7.89 -0.63 15.68
N LYS A 29 7.05 0.29 16.16
CA LYS A 29 7.37 1.71 16.33
C LYS A 29 8.70 1.92 17.07
N ASN A 30 9.58 2.73 16.47
CA ASN A 30 10.92 3.06 16.98
C ASN A 30 11.88 1.86 17.17
N ARG A 31 11.53 0.66 16.66
CA ARG A 31 12.39 -0.53 16.72
C ARG A 31 12.85 -0.95 15.33
N ILE A 32 11.91 -1.03 14.40
CA ILE A 32 12.14 -1.49 13.03
C ILE A 32 11.15 -0.84 12.07
N LYS A 33 11.56 -0.73 10.80
CA LYS A 33 10.68 -0.23 9.74
C LYS A 33 9.62 -1.27 9.36
N ILE A 34 8.39 -0.82 9.14
CA ILE A 34 7.26 -1.66 8.74
C ILE A 34 6.69 -1.19 7.40
N ALA A 35 6.62 -2.11 6.45
CA ALA A 35 5.98 -1.92 5.16
C ALA A 35 4.65 -2.68 5.14
N VAL A 36 3.72 -2.27 4.26
CA VAL A 36 2.44 -2.95 4.07
C VAL A 36 2.10 -3.08 2.58
N ASP A 37 1.50 -4.20 2.20
CA ASP A 37 0.89 -4.40 0.89
C ASP A 37 -0.55 -4.94 1.02
N GLY A 38 -1.17 -5.31 -0.10
CA GLY A 38 -2.53 -5.85 -0.12
C GLY A 38 -3.57 -4.74 -0.17
N GLY A 39 -4.29 -4.65 -1.29
CA GLY A 39 -5.43 -3.75 -1.41
C GLY A 39 -5.16 -2.28 -1.73
N ILE A 40 -3.92 -1.77 -1.75
CA ILE A 40 -3.62 -0.37 -2.13
C ILE A 40 -4.07 -0.08 -3.57
N ARG A 41 -5.10 0.74 -3.78
CA ARG A 41 -5.64 1.10 -5.11
C ARG A 41 -5.92 2.58 -5.30
N ARG A 42 -5.97 3.35 -4.22
CA ARG A 42 -6.14 4.80 -4.23
C ARG A 42 -5.06 5.50 -3.43
N GLY A 43 -4.85 6.78 -3.72
CA GLY A 43 -3.99 7.64 -2.89
C GLY A 43 -4.42 7.72 -1.42
N SER A 44 -5.72 7.68 -1.15
CA SER A 44 -6.25 7.67 0.23
C SER A 44 -5.98 6.35 0.98
N ASP A 45 -5.74 5.24 0.27
CA ASP A 45 -5.32 3.99 0.92
C ASP A 45 -3.88 4.10 1.43
N ILE A 46 -3.00 4.73 0.63
CA ILE A 46 -1.62 5.06 1.02
C ILE A 46 -1.64 5.98 2.24
N PHE A 47 -2.46 7.04 2.19
CA PHE A 47 -2.62 7.97 3.31
C PHE A 47 -3.03 7.24 4.60
N LYS A 48 -4.08 6.43 4.58
CA LYS A 48 -4.53 5.65 5.74
C LYS A 48 -3.42 4.75 6.28
N ALA A 49 -2.75 3.99 5.42
CA ALA A 49 -1.68 3.08 5.83
C ALA A 49 -0.53 3.81 6.53
N LEU A 50 -0.09 4.95 6.00
CA LEU A 50 0.95 5.76 6.63
C LEU A 50 0.50 6.33 7.97
N THR A 51 -0.73 6.85 8.06
CA THR A 51 -1.28 7.35 9.34
C THR A 51 -1.45 6.26 10.40
N LEU A 52 -1.66 5.01 9.97
CA LEU A 52 -1.69 3.83 10.85
C LEU A 52 -0.31 3.31 11.24
N GLY A 53 0.77 3.96 10.77
CA GLY A 53 2.14 3.67 11.19
C GLY A 53 2.96 2.80 10.24
N ALA A 54 2.51 2.60 8.99
CA ALA A 54 3.41 2.09 7.95
C ALA A 54 4.49 3.13 7.61
N ASP A 55 5.71 2.67 7.36
CA ASP A 55 6.79 3.47 6.77
C ASP A 55 6.74 3.43 5.23
N PHE A 56 6.27 2.31 4.65
CA PHE A 56 6.22 2.11 3.20
C PHE A 56 4.94 1.38 2.77
N CYS A 57 4.39 1.74 1.62
CA CYS A 57 3.30 1.03 0.96
C CYS A 57 3.80 0.37 -0.33
N LEU A 58 3.49 -0.90 -0.54
CA LEU A 58 3.86 -1.66 -1.73
C LEU A 58 2.63 -1.99 -2.58
N ALA A 59 2.81 -1.97 -3.92
CA ALA A 59 1.78 -2.32 -4.88
C ALA A 59 2.21 -3.54 -5.70
N GLY A 60 1.38 -4.59 -5.67
CA GLY A 60 1.61 -5.82 -6.44
C GLY A 60 0.93 -5.81 -7.81
N ARG A 61 -0.41 -5.94 -7.82
CA ARG A 61 -1.18 -6.04 -9.08
C ARG A 61 -1.20 -4.76 -9.94
N PRO A 62 -1.33 -3.53 -9.39
CA PRO A 62 -1.38 -2.32 -10.20
C PRO A 62 -0.21 -2.14 -11.19
N PRO A 63 1.08 -2.30 -10.81
CA PRO A 63 2.16 -2.23 -11.78
C PRO A 63 2.12 -3.35 -12.82
N LEU A 64 1.64 -4.56 -12.48
CA LEU A 64 1.45 -5.63 -13.47
C LEU A 64 0.34 -5.31 -14.48
N TRP A 65 -0.73 -4.64 -14.05
CA TRP A 65 -1.77 -4.15 -14.95
C TRP A 65 -1.26 -3.04 -15.86
N GLY A 66 -0.45 -2.13 -15.31
CA GLY A 66 0.27 -1.13 -16.08
C GLY A 66 1.18 -1.77 -17.14
N LEU A 67 1.94 -2.79 -16.76
CA LEU A 67 2.80 -3.55 -17.67
C LEU A 67 2.01 -4.16 -18.83
N ALA A 68 0.86 -4.78 -18.55
CA ALA A 68 -0.01 -5.36 -19.57
C ALA A 68 -0.65 -4.30 -20.48
N TYR A 69 -0.89 -3.10 -19.95
CA TYR A 69 -1.49 -2.00 -20.71
C TYR A 69 -0.50 -1.36 -21.70
N ASN A 70 0.71 -1.00 -21.24
CA ASN A 70 1.67 -0.27 -22.07
C ASN A 70 3.14 -0.47 -21.65
N GLY A 71 3.53 -1.71 -21.33
CA GLY A 71 4.93 -2.02 -21.01
C GLY A 71 5.48 -1.18 -19.85
N ALA A 72 6.73 -0.73 -19.98
CA ALA A 72 7.38 0.10 -18.97
C ALA A 72 6.64 1.41 -18.69
N ASP A 73 6.13 2.07 -19.73
CA ASP A 73 5.37 3.33 -19.61
C ASP A 73 4.06 3.13 -18.83
N GLY A 74 3.41 1.97 -19.01
CA GLY A 74 2.21 1.63 -18.24
C GLY A 74 2.51 1.33 -16.77
N VAL A 75 3.65 0.70 -16.46
CA VAL A 75 4.12 0.54 -15.07
C VAL A 75 4.32 1.92 -14.43
N ASP A 76 5.08 2.80 -15.09
CA ASP A 76 5.35 4.16 -14.63
C ASP A 76 4.06 4.97 -14.43
N LEU A 77 3.13 4.91 -15.38
CA LEU A 77 1.82 5.54 -15.28
C LEU A 77 1.05 5.03 -14.05
N SER A 78 1.00 3.72 -13.81
CA SER A 78 0.25 3.14 -12.69
C SER A 78 0.74 3.64 -11.33
N VAL A 79 2.06 3.81 -11.17
CA VAL A 79 2.67 4.34 -9.95
C VAL A 79 2.43 5.83 -9.83
N LYS A 80 2.58 6.59 -10.94
CA LYS A 80 2.34 8.04 -10.97
C LYS A 80 0.89 8.40 -10.65
N VAL A 81 -0.09 7.61 -11.08
CA VAL A 81 -1.50 7.82 -10.72
C VAL A 81 -1.71 7.72 -9.21
N LEU A 82 -1.19 6.66 -8.58
CA LEU A 82 -1.28 6.48 -7.13
C LEU A 82 -0.57 7.61 -6.37
N LEU A 83 0.61 8.02 -6.84
CA LEU A 83 1.36 9.13 -6.25
C LEU A 83 0.60 10.45 -6.35
N ARG A 84 0.03 10.76 -7.51
CA ARG A 84 -0.78 11.98 -7.71
C ARG A 84 -2.01 11.97 -6.82
N GLU A 85 -2.74 10.86 -6.76
CA GLU A 85 -3.91 10.77 -5.86
C GLU A 85 -3.49 10.92 -4.39
N PHE A 86 -2.34 10.37 -3.98
CA PHE A 86 -1.83 10.51 -2.62
C PHE A 86 -1.49 11.97 -2.30
N GLN A 87 -0.80 12.66 -3.20
CA GLN A 87 -0.52 14.11 -3.08
C GLN A 87 -1.79 14.94 -2.97
N THR A 88 -2.80 14.64 -3.80
CA THR A 88 -4.12 15.29 -3.70
C THR A 88 -4.77 15.02 -2.35
N CYS A 89 -4.75 13.77 -1.87
CA CYS A 89 -5.31 13.41 -0.58
C CYS A 89 -4.62 14.18 0.57
N MET A 90 -3.29 14.25 0.56
CA MET A 90 -2.53 15.04 1.54
C MET A 90 -2.96 16.51 1.50
N ALA A 91 -2.93 17.14 0.32
CA ALA A 91 -3.28 18.56 0.18
C ALA A 91 -4.71 18.90 0.68
N LEU A 92 -5.65 17.96 0.60
CA LEU A 92 -7.01 18.12 1.12
C LEU A 92 -7.13 17.85 2.62
N CYS A 93 -6.18 17.14 3.23
CA CYS A 93 -6.13 16.82 4.65
C CYS A 93 -5.26 17.77 5.49
N GLY A 94 -4.50 18.68 4.85
CA GLY A 94 -3.63 19.68 5.48
C GLY A 94 -2.14 19.39 5.27
#